data_AF-A0A359FSD7-F1
#
_entry.id   AF-A0A359FSD7-F1
#
_cell.length_a   1.000
_cell.length_b   1.000
_cell.length_c   1.000
_cell.angle_alpha   90.00
_cell.angle_beta   90.00
_cell.angle_gamma   90.00
#
_symmetry.space_group_name_H-M   'P 1'
#
loop_
_entity.id
_entity.type
_entity.pdbx_description
1 polymer ?
#
loop_
_entity_poly.entity_id
_entity_poly.type
_entity_poly.pdbx_seq_one_letter_code
_entity_poly.pdbx_strand_id
1 'polypeptide(L)'
;MNINYSKPNSCFLSRTKVLITCCIIATTSFAQGTPEVVPDYKELPEIKWVFQTGQPIYSSPIVSDNLVYFGGLDSLLHAVDITSGEEAWQFRTNGEIRSDVCIDHGQLYLNGGDGFLYALDKKDGSFLWKLGTNGERKYDFADYFHSTPIVNQHIVYFGSGDGNLYAVHTGTGTLTWKFQTGDVVHTKPAISHNKIFVGSFDGFVYALDITNGALVWKFKTVGHRYFPIGEVQGSPSVYKNLVIVGARDYNVYALDQEKGFCHWNKAFAKGWGLNNNLHDSILYIGSADERVLVAAEPETGKEFWRKGMEFLVFGNNAYSENMLYLGTTIGKLHGIQLISGEKSWSFETGTYQKNRLMYFNDDDSYRADIYSIIHSNEEFLEVEVKLGGIFSTPYISNDGLLFTSTNGNLYCFKR
;
A
#
# COMPACT_ATOMS: atom_id res chain seq x y z
N MET A 1 -16.75 -57.42 -35.30
CA MET A 1 -17.12 -57.05 -33.91
C MET A 1 -16.92 -55.56 -33.77
N ASN A 2 -18.02 -54.81 -33.79
CA ASN A 2 -18.09 -53.44 -33.28
C ASN A 2 -18.01 -53.47 -31.75
N ILE A 3 -17.52 -52.39 -31.13
CA ILE A 3 -18.28 -51.60 -30.14
C ILE A 3 -17.58 -50.25 -29.88
N ASN A 4 -18.39 -49.23 -30.13
CA ASN A 4 -18.42 -47.82 -29.80
C ASN A 4 -17.65 -47.27 -28.57
N TYR A 5 -17.17 -46.03 -28.78
CA TYR A 5 -16.82 -45.04 -27.77
C TYR A 5 -18.05 -44.54 -27.00
N SER A 6 -17.90 -44.35 -25.69
CA SER A 6 -18.82 -43.55 -24.85
C SER A 6 -18.03 -42.55 -23.99
N LYS A 7 -18.45 -41.28 -24.04
CA LYS A 7 -18.04 -40.21 -23.11
C LYS A 7 -18.77 -40.37 -21.77
N PRO A 8 -18.22 -39.84 -20.67
CA PRO A 8 -19.04 -39.35 -19.57
C PRO A 8 -18.87 -37.85 -19.33
N ASN A 9 -20.00 -37.15 -19.54
CA ASN A 9 -20.67 -36.17 -18.69
C ASN A 9 -19.90 -35.05 -17.99
N SER A 10 -20.26 -33.83 -18.42
CA SER A 10 -20.23 -32.57 -17.69
C SER A 10 -20.90 -32.67 -16.32
N CYS A 11 -20.19 -32.26 -15.27
CA CYS A 11 -20.75 -32.06 -13.94
C CYS A 11 -21.07 -30.58 -13.74
N PHE A 12 -22.36 -30.28 -13.56
CA PHE A 12 -22.88 -28.98 -13.16
C PHE A 12 -22.39 -28.65 -11.73
N LEU A 13 -21.69 -27.54 -11.56
CA LEU A 13 -21.46 -26.94 -10.24
C LEU A 13 -22.78 -26.34 -9.75
N SER A 14 -23.47 -27.06 -8.86
CA SER A 14 -24.63 -26.55 -8.13
C SER A 14 -24.18 -25.46 -7.16
N ARG A 15 -24.76 -24.26 -7.30
CA ARG A 15 -24.65 -23.16 -6.34
C ARG A 15 -25.26 -23.59 -5.00
N THR A 16 -24.43 -24.05 -4.08
CA THR A 16 -24.83 -24.21 -2.68
C THR A 16 -24.44 -22.92 -1.96
N LYS A 17 -25.42 -22.07 -1.69
CA LYS A 17 -25.27 -20.94 -0.77
C LYS A 17 -24.97 -21.51 0.62
N VAL A 18 -23.72 -21.44 1.05
CA VAL A 18 -23.36 -21.64 2.44
C VAL A 18 -23.72 -20.35 3.18
N LEU A 19 -24.76 -20.43 4.03
CA LEU A 19 -25.01 -19.39 5.04
C LEU A 19 -23.85 -19.41 6.02
N ILE A 20 -22.95 -18.43 5.90
CA ILE A 20 -21.93 -18.15 6.90
C ILE A 20 -22.58 -17.26 7.95
N THR A 21 -22.56 -17.74 9.20
CA THR A 21 -22.94 -16.95 10.37
C THR A 21 -21.88 -15.86 10.54
N CYS A 22 -22.26 -14.60 10.31
CA CYS A 22 -21.41 -13.44 10.53
C CYS A 22 -20.97 -13.37 12.00
N CYS A 23 -19.71 -13.66 12.28
CA CYS A 23 -19.05 -13.10 13.47
C CYS A 23 -18.81 -11.62 13.19
N ILE A 24 -19.42 -10.79 14.05
CA ILE A 24 -19.39 -9.33 14.01
C ILE A 24 -17.93 -8.86 14.13
N ILE A 25 -17.41 -8.29 13.04
CA ILE A 25 -16.20 -7.48 13.04
C ILE A 25 -16.52 -6.22 13.85
N ALA A 26 -15.60 -5.78 14.70
CA ALA A 26 -15.68 -4.49 15.37
C ALA A 26 -15.82 -3.39 14.31
N THR A 27 -17.06 -2.94 14.13
CA THR A 27 -17.43 -1.85 13.24
C THR A 27 -16.86 -0.56 13.81
N THR A 28 -16.02 0.11 13.03
CA THR A 28 -16.05 1.57 13.00
C THR A 28 -17.52 1.99 12.83
N SER A 29 -17.95 2.98 13.59
CA SER A 29 -19.30 3.54 13.49
C SER A 29 -19.50 4.15 12.11
N PHE A 30 -19.84 3.33 11.12
CA PHE A 30 -20.45 3.80 9.88
C PHE A 30 -21.84 4.32 10.24
N ALA A 31 -22.07 5.59 9.94
CA ALA A 31 -23.42 6.11 9.78
C ALA A 31 -24.22 5.12 8.91
N GLN A 32 -25.50 4.90 9.25
CA GLN A 32 -26.42 4.10 8.46
C GLN A 32 -26.59 4.72 7.07
N GLY A 33 -25.68 4.39 6.15
CA GLY A 33 -25.76 4.60 4.72
C GLY A 33 -25.94 3.24 4.05
N THR A 34 -26.69 3.21 2.95
CA THR A 34 -26.67 2.07 2.02
C THR A 34 -25.23 1.75 1.62
N PRO A 35 -24.84 0.47 1.42
CA PRO A 35 -23.50 0.14 0.94
C PRO A 35 -23.21 0.91 -0.33
N GLU A 36 -22.16 1.73 -0.31
CA GLU A 36 -21.76 2.54 -1.45
C GLU A 36 -21.31 1.60 -2.58
N VAL A 37 -22.00 1.64 -3.72
CA VAL A 37 -21.62 0.83 -4.88
C VAL A 37 -20.41 1.50 -5.53
N VAL A 38 -19.23 0.92 -5.27
CA VAL A 38 -17.96 1.33 -5.87
C VAL A 38 -18.03 1.10 -7.39
N PRO A 39 -17.86 2.13 -8.23
CA PRO A 39 -18.02 2.01 -9.68
C PRO A 39 -16.93 1.13 -10.32
N ASP A 40 -17.34 0.33 -11.31
CA ASP A 40 -16.42 -0.36 -12.21
C ASP A 40 -16.00 0.56 -13.37
N TYR A 41 -14.79 1.10 -13.31
CA TYR A 41 -14.12 1.72 -14.46
C TYR A 41 -13.61 0.65 -15.43
N LYS A 42 -14.45 0.24 -16.39
CA LYS A 42 -14.11 -0.78 -17.39
C LYS A 42 -13.32 -0.23 -18.58
N GLU A 43 -13.42 1.06 -18.82
CA GLU A 43 -12.67 1.81 -19.82
C GLU A 43 -11.91 2.93 -19.11
N LEU A 44 -10.90 3.52 -19.77
CA LEU A 44 -10.14 4.63 -19.21
C LEU A 44 -11.10 5.82 -18.98
N PRO A 45 -11.37 6.20 -17.72
CA PRO A 45 -12.23 7.35 -17.46
C PRO A 45 -11.53 8.67 -17.83
N GLU A 46 -12.34 9.68 -18.13
CA GLU A 46 -11.83 11.03 -18.39
C GLU A 46 -11.28 11.68 -17.12
N ILE A 47 -10.25 12.50 -17.27
CA ILE A 47 -9.76 13.34 -16.18
C ILE A 47 -10.82 14.39 -15.83
N LYS A 48 -11.20 14.46 -14.55
CA LYS A 48 -12.09 15.48 -13.99
C LYS A 48 -11.29 16.76 -13.70
N TRP A 49 -10.20 16.62 -12.95
CA TRP A 49 -9.27 17.70 -12.62
C TRP A 49 -7.91 17.10 -12.23
N VAL A 50 -6.89 17.97 -12.20
CA VAL A 50 -5.55 17.65 -11.72
C VAL A 50 -5.11 18.76 -10.77
N PHE A 51 -4.69 18.38 -9.57
CA PHE A 51 -4.07 19.29 -8.61
C PHE A 51 -2.55 19.05 -8.62
N GLN A 52 -1.76 20.11 -8.79
CA GLN A 52 -0.30 20.03 -8.93
C GLN A 52 0.38 20.66 -7.70
N THR A 53 1.21 19.87 -7.03
CA THR A 53 2.13 20.30 -5.98
C THR A 53 3.49 20.68 -6.56
N GLY A 54 4.37 21.25 -5.73
CA GLY A 54 5.71 21.67 -6.14
C GLY A 54 6.76 20.56 -6.13
N GLN A 55 6.46 19.37 -5.59
CA GLN A 55 7.40 18.27 -5.36
C GLN A 55 6.72 16.90 -5.60
N PRO A 56 7.47 15.79 -5.69
CA PRO A 56 6.88 14.46 -5.82
C PRO A 56 5.92 14.09 -4.69
N ILE A 57 4.94 13.24 -5.00
CA ILE A 57 4.00 12.68 -4.02
C ILE A 57 4.14 11.15 -4.02
N TYR A 58 4.36 10.58 -2.83
CA TYR A 58 4.39 9.13 -2.59
C TYR A 58 3.17 8.62 -1.83
N SER A 59 2.59 9.46 -0.97
CA SER A 59 1.47 9.10 -0.10
C SER A 59 0.19 8.85 -0.89
N SER A 60 -0.65 7.96 -0.38
CA SER A 60 -1.95 7.66 -0.96
C SER A 60 -2.98 8.74 -0.59
N PRO A 61 -3.84 9.16 -1.53
CA PRO A 61 -4.95 10.05 -1.20
C PRO A 61 -6.00 9.34 -0.36
N ILE A 62 -6.59 10.04 0.60
CA ILE A 62 -7.75 9.58 1.36
C ILE A 62 -8.84 10.64 1.36
N VAL A 63 -10.10 10.23 1.23
CA VAL A 63 -11.23 11.15 1.13
C VAL A 63 -12.07 11.10 2.39
N SER A 64 -12.43 12.27 2.92
CA SER A 64 -13.42 12.39 3.99
C SER A 64 -14.06 13.78 3.98
N ASP A 65 -15.39 13.84 4.11
CA ASP A 65 -16.18 15.07 4.12
C ASP A 65 -15.89 16.01 2.92
N ASN A 66 -15.91 15.45 1.71
CA ASN A 66 -15.65 16.16 0.44
C ASN A 66 -14.21 16.67 0.24
N LEU A 67 -13.29 16.35 1.15
CA LEU A 67 -11.89 16.72 1.05
C LEU A 67 -11.00 15.49 0.82
N VAL A 68 -10.00 15.65 -0.03
CA VAL A 68 -8.92 14.71 -0.30
C VAL A 68 -7.69 15.14 0.49
N TYR A 69 -7.15 14.25 1.32
CA TYR A 69 -5.94 14.48 2.11
C TYR A 69 -4.78 13.66 1.57
N PHE A 70 -3.61 14.28 1.42
CA PHE A 70 -2.37 13.62 1.02
C PHE A 70 -1.15 14.46 1.40
N GLY A 71 -0.02 13.80 1.67
CA GLY A 71 1.25 14.43 2.00
C GLY A 71 2.26 14.41 0.84
N GLY A 72 3.00 15.50 0.67
CA GLY A 72 4.02 15.64 -0.37
C GLY A 72 5.46 15.65 0.15
N LEU A 73 6.43 15.52 -0.77
CA LEU A 73 7.84 15.78 -0.49
C LEU A 73 8.16 17.28 -0.36
N ASP A 74 7.19 18.17 -0.56
CA ASP A 74 7.27 19.60 -0.23
C ASP A 74 7.03 19.90 1.27
N SER A 75 6.95 18.84 2.08
CA SER A 75 6.69 18.88 3.54
C SER A 75 5.30 19.40 3.90
N LEU A 76 4.36 19.36 2.96
CA LEU A 76 2.98 19.80 3.14
C LEU A 76 2.00 18.61 3.18
N LEU A 77 1.08 18.69 4.12
CA LEU A 77 -0.19 17.99 4.04
C LEU A 77 -1.18 18.91 3.30
N HIS A 78 -1.75 18.44 2.21
CA HIS A 78 -2.77 19.16 1.46
C HIS A 78 -4.15 18.61 1.77
N ALA A 79 -5.14 19.51 1.80
CA ALA A 79 -6.56 19.18 1.73
C ALA A 79 -7.16 19.84 0.48
N VAL A 80 -7.69 19.03 -0.42
CA VAL A 80 -8.22 19.47 -1.73
C VAL A 80 -9.69 19.09 -1.82
N ASP A 81 -10.54 20.02 -2.26
CA ASP A 81 -11.95 19.73 -2.50
C ASP A 81 -12.12 18.74 -3.67
N ILE A 82 -12.77 17.59 -3.42
CA ILE A 82 -12.87 16.51 -4.41
C ILE A 82 -13.75 16.88 -5.61
N THR A 83 -14.63 17.86 -5.45
CA THR A 83 -15.55 18.27 -6.51
C THR A 83 -14.84 19.18 -7.51
N SER A 84 -14.16 20.22 -7.01
CA SER A 84 -13.53 21.28 -7.79
C SER A 84 -12.06 21.02 -8.12
N GLY A 85 -11.34 20.28 -7.26
CA GLY A 85 -9.89 20.14 -7.33
C GLY A 85 -9.13 21.34 -6.75
N GLU A 86 -9.81 22.27 -6.07
CA GLU A 86 -9.20 23.45 -5.44
C GLU A 86 -8.66 23.13 -4.04
N GLU A 87 -7.54 23.74 -3.65
CA GLU A 87 -6.98 23.60 -2.30
C GLU A 87 -7.90 24.27 -1.27
N ALA A 88 -8.36 23.50 -0.30
CA ALA A 88 -9.13 24.01 0.84
C ALA A 88 -8.20 24.57 1.91
N TRP A 89 -7.15 23.83 2.26
CA TRP A 89 -6.12 24.25 3.20
C TRP A 89 -4.85 23.38 3.07
N GLN A 90 -3.76 23.83 3.70
CA GLN A 90 -2.52 23.06 3.82
C GLN A 90 -1.90 23.20 5.21
N PHE A 91 -1.17 22.17 5.65
CA PHE A 91 -0.40 22.18 6.90
C PHE A 91 1.07 21.83 6.63
N ARG A 92 2.00 22.62 7.19
CA ARG A 92 3.44 22.44 6.99
C ARG A 92 4.09 21.71 8.16
N THR A 93 4.78 20.62 7.84
CA THR A 93 5.75 19.95 8.71
C THR A 93 7.16 20.41 8.36
N ASN A 94 8.18 20.01 9.14
CA ASN A 94 9.58 20.36 8.84
C ASN A 94 10.33 19.24 8.10
N GLY A 95 9.62 18.25 7.55
CA GLY A 95 10.20 17.17 6.77
C GLY A 95 9.18 16.56 5.82
N GLU A 96 9.65 15.76 4.87
CA GLU A 96 8.79 15.17 3.84
C GLU A 96 7.73 14.25 4.44
N ILE A 97 6.51 14.26 3.86
CA ILE A 97 5.44 13.36 4.30
C ILE A 97 5.37 12.19 3.31
N ARG A 98 5.95 11.07 3.71
CA ARG A 98 6.01 9.81 2.94
C ARG A 98 5.05 8.72 3.43
N SER A 99 4.31 8.99 4.49
CA SER A 99 3.24 8.11 4.98
C SER A 99 1.90 8.51 4.40
N ASP A 100 0.92 7.61 4.41
CA ASP A 100 -0.47 8.02 4.22
C ASP A 100 -1.00 8.72 5.48
N VAL A 101 -2.19 9.32 5.36
CA VAL A 101 -2.91 9.97 6.46
C VAL A 101 -3.90 8.99 7.09
N CYS A 102 -3.93 8.94 8.42
CA CYS A 102 -4.96 8.23 9.18
C CYS A 102 -6.04 9.20 9.64
N ILE A 103 -7.31 8.80 9.52
CA ILE A 103 -8.45 9.61 9.96
C ILE A 103 -9.18 8.89 11.08
N ASP A 104 -9.40 9.55 12.21
CA ASP A 104 -10.26 9.05 13.28
C ASP A 104 -10.95 10.21 14.01
N HIS A 105 -12.26 10.07 14.27
CA HIS A 105 -13.09 11.00 15.04
C HIS A 105 -12.85 12.51 14.75
N GLY A 106 -12.72 12.88 13.47
CA GLY A 106 -12.53 14.27 13.05
C GLY A 106 -11.09 14.78 13.13
N GLN A 107 -10.14 13.91 13.45
CA GLN A 107 -8.71 14.22 13.48
C GLN A 107 -7.97 13.50 12.36
N LEU A 108 -6.85 14.10 11.94
CA LEU A 108 -5.89 13.53 11.01
C LEU A 108 -4.59 13.22 11.75
N TYR A 109 -4.02 12.05 11.48
CA TYR A 109 -2.71 11.65 11.99
C TYR A 109 -1.75 11.35 10.85
N LEU A 110 -0.54 11.88 10.91
CA LEU A 110 0.49 11.66 9.91
C LEU A 110 1.89 11.69 10.52
N ASN A 111 2.82 10.97 9.88
CA ASN A 111 4.23 11.01 10.21
C ASN A 111 4.96 12.02 9.32
N GLY A 112 5.50 13.07 9.93
CA GLY A 112 6.42 13.98 9.27
C GLY A 112 7.83 13.39 9.24
N GLY A 113 8.55 13.59 8.14
CA GLY A 113 9.97 13.20 8.01
C GLY A 113 10.92 13.95 8.95
N ASP A 114 10.41 14.88 9.75
CA ASP A 114 11.10 15.53 10.85
C ASP A 114 11.05 14.71 12.17
N GLY A 115 10.52 13.49 12.13
CA GLY A 115 10.47 12.58 13.28
C GLY A 115 9.31 12.87 14.25
N PHE A 116 8.23 13.48 13.77
CA PHE A 116 7.04 13.74 14.57
C PHE A 116 5.81 13.03 14.02
N LEU A 117 5.03 12.44 14.93
CA LEU A 117 3.62 12.15 14.68
C LEU A 117 2.81 13.41 14.97
N TYR A 118 2.08 13.91 13.98
CA TYR A 118 1.19 15.06 14.11
C TYR A 118 -0.27 14.62 14.24
N ALA A 119 -1.04 15.35 15.04
CA ALA A 119 -2.50 15.30 15.05
C ALA A 119 -3.07 16.68 14.71
N LEU A 120 -3.99 16.71 13.75
CA LEU A 120 -4.61 17.93 13.23
C LEU A 120 -6.14 17.79 13.22
N ASP A 121 -6.86 18.90 13.33
CA ASP A 121 -8.29 18.93 13.05
C ASP A 121 -8.52 18.76 11.55
N LYS A 122 -9.38 17.81 11.18
CA LYS A 122 -9.67 17.48 9.79
C LYS A 122 -10.37 18.61 9.05
N LYS A 123 -11.13 19.47 9.74
CA LYS A 123 -11.98 20.49 9.11
C LYS A 123 -11.14 21.61 8.50
N ASP A 124 -10.12 22.06 9.20
CA ASP A 124 -9.34 23.25 8.84
C ASP A 124 -7.82 23.07 8.90
N GLY A 125 -7.34 21.86 9.23
CA GLY A 125 -5.93 21.55 9.33
C GLY A 125 -5.26 22.16 10.57
N SER A 126 -6.04 22.68 11.53
CA SER A 126 -5.47 23.28 12.73
C SER A 126 -4.72 22.26 13.58
N PHE A 127 -3.59 22.68 14.12
CA PHE A 127 -2.74 21.83 14.95
C PHE A 127 -3.40 21.49 16.28
N LEU A 128 -3.43 20.20 16.64
CA LEU A 128 -3.92 19.74 17.94
C LEU A 128 -2.76 19.38 18.87
N TRP A 129 -1.91 18.45 18.46
CA TRP A 129 -0.73 18.02 19.22
C TRP A 129 0.29 17.32 18.31
N LYS A 130 1.49 17.09 18.84
CA LYS A 130 2.48 16.19 18.21
C LYS A 130 3.28 15.41 19.24
N LEU A 131 3.75 14.22 18.86
CA LEU A 131 4.71 13.42 19.61
C LEU A 131 6.03 13.36 18.82
N GLY A 132 7.16 13.64 19.46
CA GLY A 132 8.48 13.48 18.86
C GLY A 132 9.05 12.09 19.08
N THR A 133 9.66 11.51 18.05
CA THR A 133 10.52 10.32 18.12
C THR A 133 11.98 10.74 18.27
N ASN A 134 12.93 9.79 18.21
CA ASN A 134 14.36 10.13 18.19
C ASN A 134 14.88 10.52 16.79
N GLY A 135 13.97 10.85 15.86
CA GLY A 135 14.27 11.24 14.50
C GLY A 135 13.85 10.17 13.50
N GLU A 136 13.50 10.63 12.30
CA GLU A 136 13.21 9.75 11.18
C GLU A 136 14.50 9.38 10.43
N ARG A 137 14.56 8.18 9.85
CA ARG A 137 15.74 7.72 9.12
C ARG A 137 15.35 6.90 7.89
N LYS A 138 15.76 7.39 6.72
CA LYS A 138 15.80 6.61 5.49
C LYS A 138 16.88 5.51 5.60
N TYR A 139 16.50 4.24 5.46
CA TYR A 139 17.43 3.11 5.55
C TYR A 139 18.41 3.07 4.36
N ASP A 140 17.89 3.16 3.13
CA ASP A 140 18.66 3.23 1.89
C ASP A 140 17.86 3.92 0.76
N PHE A 141 18.42 3.98 -0.46
CA PHE A 141 17.79 4.65 -1.59
C PHE A 141 16.40 4.11 -1.92
N ALA A 142 16.11 2.83 -1.64
CA ALA A 142 14.85 2.16 -1.95
C ALA A 142 13.87 2.08 -0.76
N ASP A 143 14.13 2.86 0.28
CA ASP A 143 13.21 3.08 1.39
C ASP A 143 12.28 4.26 1.08
N TYR A 144 11.15 3.96 0.43
CA TYR A 144 10.25 4.94 -0.18
C TYR A 144 9.21 5.53 0.77
N PHE A 145 8.83 4.79 1.80
CA PHE A 145 7.63 5.04 2.60
C PHE A 145 8.01 5.17 4.07
N HIS A 146 7.35 6.08 4.78
CA HIS A 146 7.33 6.03 6.24
C HIS A 146 6.13 5.20 6.69
N SER A 147 6.15 4.73 7.93
CA SER A 147 5.02 3.99 8.50
C SER A 147 3.74 4.84 8.45
N THR A 148 2.68 4.30 7.86
CA THR A 148 1.34 4.92 7.91
C THR A 148 0.75 4.70 9.31
N PRO A 149 0.36 5.76 10.04
CA PRO A 149 -0.31 5.60 11.33
C PRO A 149 -1.62 4.83 11.20
N ILE A 150 -2.01 4.10 12.23
CA ILE A 150 -3.33 3.48 12.34
C ILE A 150 -3.95 3.75 13.71
N VAL A 151 -5.26 3.88 13.78
CA VAL A 151 -5.97 4.06 15.05
C VAL A 151 -6.76 2.80 15.40
N ASN A 152 -6.70 2.42 16.67
CA ASN A 152 -7.64 1.47 17.26
C ASN A 152 -8.13 2.02 18.61
N GLN A 153 -9.45 2.18 18.72
CA GLN A 153 -10.12 2.81 19.87
C GLN A 153 -9.64 4.26 20.10
N HIS A 154 -8.70 4.47 21.03
CA HIS A 154 -8.18 5.80 21.37
C HIS A 154 -6.66 5.85 21.33
N ILE A 155 -6.04 4.89 20.62
CA ILE A 155 -4.60 4.80 20.50
C ILE A 155 -4.24 4.82 19.02
N VAL A 156 -3.33 5.71 18.65
CA VAL A 156 -2.66 5.72 17.36
C VAL A 156 -1.35 4.96 17.46
N TYR A 157 -1.12 4.06 16.52
CA TYR A 157 0.08 3.23 16.40
C TYR A 157 0.84 3.58 15.14
N PHE A 158 2.16 3.72 15.24
CA PHE A 158 3.02 4.00 14.10
C PHE A 158 4.46 3.54 14.36
N GLY A 159 5.15 3.14 13.30
CA GLY A 159 6.58 2.87 13.31
C GLY A 159 7.42 4.11 13.00
N SER A 160 8.70 4.09 13.37
CA SER A 160 9.67 5.15 13.06
C SER A 160 11.04 4.58 12.69
N GLY A 161 11.84 5.35 11.94
CA GLY A 161 13.23 5.04 11.59
C GLY A 161 14.21 5.00 12.76
N ASP A 162 13.79 5.45 13.95
CA ASP A 162 14.50 5.19 15.21
C ASP A 162 14.36 3.74 15.72
N GLY A 163 13.62 2.91 14.98
CA GLY A 163 13.44 1.50 15.27
C GLY A 163 12.40 1.22 16.35
N ASN A 164 11.47 2.13 16.62
CA ASN A 164 10.37 1.89 17.56
C ASN A 164 9.02 1.78 16.86
N LEU A 165 8.17 0.90 17.39
CA LEU A 165 6.72 1.01 17.27
C LEU A 165 6.20 1.80 18.47
N TYR A 166 5.43 2.85 18.20
CA TYR A 166 4.84 3.73 19.19
C TYR A 166 3.34 3.48 19.32
N ALA A 167 2.81 3.65 20.53
CA ALA A 167 1.39 3.69 20.84
C ALA A 167 1.07 4.97 21.62
N VAL A 168 0.20 5.81 21.09
CA VAL A 168 -0.03 7.18 21.57
C VAL A 168 -1.52 7.43 21.76
N HIS A 169 -1.90 8.04 22.87
CA HIS A 169 -3.30 8.35 23.12
C HIS A 169 -3.79 9.49 22.21
N THR A 170 -4.88 9.26 21.48
CA THR A 170 -5.37 10.17 20.44
C THR A 170 -5.85 11.52 20.96
N GLY A 171 -6.42 11.56 22.16
CA GLY A 171 -6.95 12.80 22.74
C GLY A 171 -5.89 13.75 23.32
N THR A 172 -4.69 13.26 23.62
CA THR A 172 -3.68 14.01 24.39
C THR A 172 -2.30 14.02 23.75
N GLY A 173 -2.02 13.14 22.79
CA GLY A 173 -0.70 12.94 22.24
C GLY A 173 0.30 12.30 23.20
N THR A 174 -0.16 11.76 24.33
CA THR A 174 0.72 11.15 25.34
C THR A 174 1.10 9.74 24.95
N LEU A 175 2.39 9.43 25.04
CA LEU A 175 2.92 8.09 24.86
C LEU A 175 2.28 7.12 25.86
N THR A 176 1.68 6.05 25.35
CA THR A 176 1.12 4.95 26.17
C THR A 176 2.18 3.87 26.38
N TRP A 177 2.78 3.40 25.28
CA TRP A 177 3.91 2.48 25.31
C TRP A 177 4.71 2.61 24.01
N LYS A 178 5.93 2.08 24.00
CA LYS A 178 6.71 1.85 22.77
C LYS A 178 7.49 0.56 22.85
N PHE A 179 7.82 -0.02 21.70
CA PHE A 179 8.61 -1.23 21.59
C PHE A 179 9.77 -1.01 20.61
N GLN A 180 10.99 -1.31 21.05
CA GLN A 180 12.22 -1.16 20.26
C GLN A 180 12.52 -2.45 19.47
N THR A 181 12.51 -2.36 18.15
CA THR A 181 13.05 -3.38 17.23
C THR A 181 14.56 -3.15 17.02
N GLY A 182 15.20 -4.01 16.23
CA GLY A 182 16.62 -3.91 15.93
C GLY A 182 16.98 -2.81 14.92
N ASP A 183 16.05 -2.40 14.07
CA ASP A 183 16.27 -1.39 13.02
C ASP A 183 14.94 -0.70 12.64
N VAL A 184 14.94 0.15 11.60
CA VAL A 184 13.82 0.94 11.06
C VAL A 184 12.49 0.18 11.07
N VAL A 185 11.41 0.88 11.44
CA VAL A 185 10.04 0.39 11.37
C VAL A 185 9.23 1.28 10.42
N HIS A 186 9.26 0.98 9.13
CA HIS A 186 8.48 1.74 8.12
C HIS A 186 7.25 1.00 7.59
N THR A 187 7.02 -0.24 8.04
CA THR A 187 5.77 -0.93 7.69
C THR A 187 4.58 -0.26 8.37
N LYS A 188 3.44 -0.19 7.68
CA LYS A 188 2.16 0.16 8.29
C LYS A 188 1.75 -0.98 9.23
N PRO A 189 1.47 -0.73 10.52
CA PRO A 189 1.10 -1.80 11.43
C PRO A 189 -0.23 -2.46 11.02
N ALA A 190 -0.44 -3.70 11.44
CA ALA A 190 -1.73 -4.39 11.31
C ALA A 190 -2.21 -4.88 12.67
N ILE A 191 -3.52 -4.83 12.91
CA ILE A 191 -4.11 -5.21 14.21
C ILE A 191 -5.09 -6.37 14.01
N SER A 192 -4.99 -7.40 14.85
CA SER A 192 -5.96 -8.49 14.93
C SER A 192 -5.89 -9.21 16.28
N HIS A 193 -7.04 -9.64 16.81
CA HIS A 193 -7.19 -10.38 18.07
C HIS A 193 -6.22 -9.94 19.19
N ASN A 194 -6.32 -8.66 19.58
CA ASN A 194 -5.52 -8.07 20.66
C ASN A 194 -4.00 -8.04 20.42
N LYS A 195 -3.55 -8.22 19.17
CA LYS A 195 -2.15 -8.11 18.77
C LYS A 195 -1.99 -7.04 17.71
N ILE A 196 -0.79 -6.48 17.67
CA ILE A 196 -0.31 -5.61 16.61
C ILE A 196 0.91 -6.24 15.96
N PHE A 197 0.94 -6.23 14.63
CA PHE A 197 1.97 -6.83 13.79
C PHE A 197 2.73 -5.75 13.05
N VAL A 198 4.05 -5.87 13.02
CA VAL A 198 4.91 -4.91 12.34
C VAL A 198 6.18 -5.59 11.82
N GLY A 199 6.65 -5.17 10.65
CA GLY A 199 7.94 -5.55 10.08
C GLY A 199 9.02 -4.51 10.34
N SER A 200 10.25 -4.96 10.54
CA SER A 200 11.43 -4.09 10.69
C SER A 200 12.52 -4.44 9.67
N PHE A 201 13.35 -3.46 9.37
CA PHE A 201 14.56 -3.62 8.56
C PHE A 201 15.64 -4.48 9.24
N ASP A 202 15.46 -4.90 10.49
CA ASP A 202 16.29 -5.94 11.11
C ASP A 202 15.97 -7.37 10.57
N GLY A 203 15.00 -7.47 9.67
CA GLY A 203 14.53 -8.70 9.05
C GLY A 203 13.65 -9.55 9.96
N PHE A 204 13.03 -8.95 10.97
CA PHE A 204 12.02 -9.61 11.79
C PHE A 204 10.62 -9.05 11.54
N VAL A 205 9.66 -9.96 11.63
CA VAL A 205 8.24 -9.63 11.83
C VAL A 205 7.94 -9.82 13.31
N TYR A 206 7.31 -8.82 13.92
CA TYR A 206 6.99 -8.79 15.33
C TYR A 206 5.47 -8.86 15.53
N ALA A 207 5.05 -9.63 16.52
CA ALA A 207 3.70 -9.54 17.09
C ALA A 207 3.80 -9.12 18.55
N LEU A 208 3.10 -8.05 18.88
CA LEU A 208 3.08 -7.47 20.22
C LEU A 208 1.66 -7.48 20.75
N ASP A 209 1.52 -7.60 22.06
CA ASP A 209 0.25 -7.36 22.75
C ASP A 209 -0.12 -5.88 22.59
N ILE A 210 -1.31 -5.62 22.06
CA ILE A 210 -1.72 -4.24 21.73
C ILE A 210 -1.89 -3.35 22.97
N THR A 211 -2.15 -3.94 24.14
CA THR A 211 -2.48 -3.19 25.35
C THR A 211 -1.26 -2.60 26.03
N ASN A 212 -0.11 -3.29 25.96
CA ASN A 212 1.09 -2.92 26.69
C ASN A 212 2.39 -2.98 25.87
N GLY A 213 2.32 -3.40 24.60
CA GLY A 213 3.46 -3.50 23.70
C GLY A 213 4.39 -4.68 23.99
N ALA A 214 4.00 -5.62 24.86
CA ALA A 214 4.82 -6.78 25.20
C ALA A 214 4.99 -7.70 23.98
N LEU A 215 6.21 -8.18 23.76
CA LEU A 215 6.50 -9.14 22.70
C LEU A 215 5.75 -10.46 22.92
N VAL A 216 4.92 -10.85 21.95
CA VAL A 216 4.26 -12.15 21.92
C VAL A 216 5.13 -13.16 21.16
N TRP A 217 5.50 -12.82 19.92
CA TRP A 217 6.42 -13.61 19.11
C TRP A 217 7.16 -12.72 18.11
N LYS A 218 8.28 -13.23 17.59
CA LYS A 218 8.92 -12.66 16.40
C LYS A 218 9.38 -13.76 15.45
N PHE A 219 9.34 -13.46 14.15
CA PHE A 219 9.73 -14.37 13.07
C PHE A 219 10.91 -13.78 12.30
N LYS A 220 11.97 -14.55 12.08
CA LYS A 220 13.13 -14.15 11.28
C LYS A 220 12.91 -14.57 9.84
N THR A 221 12.97 -13.62 8.92
CA THR A 221 12.99 -13.89 7.48
C THR A 221 14.22 -14.73 7.08
N VAL A 222 14.12 -15.45 5.97
CA VAL A 222 15.16 -16.40 5.56
C VAL A 222 16.38 -15.70 4.96
N GLY A 223 16.22 -14.47 4.47
CA GLY A 223 17.27 -13.72 3.80
C GLY A 223 17.52 -14.18 2.36
N HIS A 224 18.25 -13.37 1.61
CA HIS A 224 18.63 -13.65 0.23
C HIS A 224 20.09 -13.24 -0.01
N ARG A 225 20.72 -13.75 -1.07
CA ARG A 225 22.11 -13.42 -1.39
C ARG A 225 22.38 -11.91 -1.49
N TYR A 226 21.41 -11.15 -2.01
CA TYR A 226 21.51 -9.68 -2.14
C TYR A 226 20.93 -8.92 -0.93
N PHE A 227 20.08 -9.58 -0.14
CA PHE A 227 19.40 -9.02 1.04
C PHE A 227 19.51 -10.03 2.19
N PRO A 228 20.72 -10.24 2.74
CA PRO A 228 20.98 -11.34 3.68
C PRO A 228 20.23 -11.19 5.00
N ILE A 229 19.86 -9.96 5.36
CA ILE A 229 19.05 -9.66 6.55
C ILE A 229 17.58 -10.00 6.30
N GLY A 230 17.11 -9.85 5.06
CA GLY A 230 15.72 -10.04 4.67
C GLY A 230 14.81 -8.98 5.27
N GLU A 231 15.17 -7.71 5.07
CA GLU A 231 14.48 -6.53 5.58
C GLU A 231 12.98 -6.58 5.27
N VAL A 232 12.14 -6.39 6.28
CA VAL A 232 10.69 -6.45 6.11
C VAL A 232 10.18 -5.05 5.78
N GLN A 233 9.89 -4.83 4.49
CA GLN A 233 9.37 -3.56 3.99
C GLN A 233 7.89 -3.65 3.54
N GLY A 234 7.38 -4.85 3.24
CA GLY A 234 5.97 -5.05 2.96
C GLY A 234 5.16 -4.89 4.25
N SER A 235 4.08 -4.10 4.20
CA SER A 235 3.22 -3.95 5.37
C SER A 235 2.45 -5.24 5.64
N PRO A 236 2.32 -5.69 6.90
CA PRO A 236 1.57 -6.89 7.23
C PRO A 236 0.07 -6.73 6.89
N SER A 237 -0.52 -7.80 6.39
CA SER A 237 -1.96 -7.94 6.14
C SER A 237 -2.50 -9.17 6.88
N VAL A 238 -3.67 -9.07 7.49
CA VAL A 238 -4.24 -10.18 8.27
C VAL A 238 -5.40 -10.84 7.54
N TYR A 239 -5.34 -12.17 7.37
CA TYR A 239 -6.43 -12.99 6.84
C TYR A 239 -6.66 -14.21 7.73
N LYS A 240 -7.86 -14.31 8.34
CA LYS A 240 -8.20 -15.39 9.29
C LYS A 240 -7.14 -15.50 10.41
N ASN A 241 -6.35 -16.58 10.42
CA ASN A 241 -5.28 -16.83 11.40
C ASN A 241 -3.87 -16.60 10.80
N LEU A 242 -3.77 -15.85 9.70
CA LEU A 242 -2.52 -15.61 8.99
C LEU A 242 -2.16 -14.13 8.99
N VAL A 243 -0.89 -13.85 9.20
CA VAL A 243 -0.24 -12.56 8.95
C VAL A 243 0.60 -12.72 7.69
N ILE A 244 0.19 -12.04 6.62
CA ILE A 244 0.87 -12.06 5.33
C ILE A 244 1.78 -10.85 5.22
N VAL A 245 3.03 -11.03 4.80
CA VAL A 245 4.02 -9.95 4.79
C VAL A 245 5.12 -10.19 3.77
N GLY A 246 5.46 -9.16 3.00
CA GLY A 246 6.55 -9.18 2.02
C GLY A 246 7.88 -8.67 2.59
N ALA A 247 8.99 -9.28 2.18
CA ALA A 247 10.35 -8.87 2.56
C ALA A 247 11.28 -8.71 1.35
N ARG A 248 12.38 -7.99 1.55
CA ARG A 248 13.40 -7.74 0.51
C ARG A 248 14.21 -8.98 0.14
N ASP A 249 14.05 -10.08 0.87
CA ASP A 249 14.63 -11.38 0.52
C ASP A 249 13.87 -12.14 -0.58
N TYR A 250 12.93 -11.46 -1.25
CA TYR A 250 12.14 -11.94 -2.39
C TYR A 250 10.97 -12.82 -1.94
N ASN A 251 10.72 -12.95 -0.64
CA ASN A 251 9.63 -13.77 -0.13
C ASN A 251 8.43 -12.92 0.29
N VAL A 252 7.25 -13.47 0.03
CA VAL A 252 6.04 -13.20 0.79
C VAL A 252 5.82 -14.36 1.75
N TYR A 253 5.62 -14.06 3.02
CA TYR A 253 5.39 -15.03 4.09
C TYR A 253 3.92 -15.01 4.50
N ALA A 254 3.37 -16.17 4.85
CA ALA A 254 2.17 -16.27 5.68
C ALA A 254 2.51 -16.91 7.01
N LEU A 255 2.41 -16.13 8.07
CA LEU A 255 2.78 -16.49 9.43
C LEU A 255 1.54 -16.78 10.27
N ASP A 256 1.63 -17.73 11.19
CA ASP A 256 0.58 -18.00 12.15
C ASP A 256 0.38 -16.78 13.06
N GLN A 257 -0.83 -16.24 13.11
CA GLN A 257 -1.13 -15.03 13.87
C GLN A 257 -0.84 -15.19 15.37
N GLU A 258 -1.05 -16.39 15.91
CA GLU A 258 -0.96 -16.65 17.35
C GLU A 258 0.44 -17.10 17.76
N LYS A 259 1.11 -17.90 16.93
CA LYS A 259 2.36 -18.60 17.29
C LYS A 259 3.57 -18.15 16.47
N GLY A 260 3.40 -17.38 15.40
CA GLY A 260 4.49 -16.81 14.62
C GLY A 260 5.30 -17.79 13.75
N PHE A 261 4.89 -19.05 13.63
CA PHE A 261 5.55 -19.97 12.68
C PHE A 261 5.05 -19.72 11.26
N CYS A 262 5.91 -19.94 10.28
CA CYS A 262 5.56 -19.78 8.87
C CYS A 262 4.74 -20.98 8.38
N HIS A 263 3.53 -20.74 7.87
CA HIS A 263 2.72 -21.76 7.19
C HIS A 263 3.24 -22.01 5.78
N TRP A 264 3.56 -20.94 5.06
CA TRP A 264 4.17 -20.98 3.74
C TRP A 264 4.92 -19.69 3.46
N ASN A 265 5.95 -19.77 2.61
CA ASN A 265 6.57 -18.62 1.98
C ASN A 265 6.60 -18.81 0.46
N LYS A 266 6.44 -17.71 -0.26
CA LYS A 266 6.47 -17.66 -1.71
C LYS A 266 7.63 -16.78 -2.15
N ALA A 267 8.64 -17.40 -2.75
CA ALA A 267 9.78 -16.69 -3.33
C ALA A 267 9.46 -16.23 -4.76
N PHE A 268 9.83 -14.99 -5.06
CA PHE A 268 9.91 -14.44 -6.41
C PHE A 268 11.30 -14.72 -6.98
N ALA A 269 11.37 -14.96 -8.29
CA ALA A 269 12.62 -15.27 -8.98
C ALA A 269 13.51 -14.04 -9.12
N LYS A 270 12.90 -12.85 -9.22
CA LYS A 270 13.59 -11.58 -9.44
C LYS A 270 12.96 -10.48 -8.58
N GLY A 271 13.68 -10.06 -7.55
CA GLY A 271 13.28 -8.91 -6.75
C GLY A 271 12.14 -9.18 -5.77
N TRP A 272 11.64 -8.09 -5.19
CA TRP A 272 10.78 -8.12 -4.02
C TRP A 272 9.30 -8.35 -4.34
N GLY A 273 8.57 -8.99 -3.43
CA GLY A 273 7.10 -9.03 -3.42
C GLY A 273 6.54 -8.25 -2.23
N LEU A 274 6.74 -6.92 -2.21
CA LEU A 274 6.43 -6.11 -1.01
C LEU A 274 4.93 -5.80 -0.90
N ASN A 275 4.30 -5.56 -2.04
CA ASN A 275 2.88 -5.29 -2.14
C ASN A 275 2.09 -6.56 -1.84
N ASN A 276 1.28 -6.57 -0.79
CA ASN A 276 0.47 -7.73 -0.42
C ASN A 276 -0.90 -7.27 0.08
N ASN A 277 -1.91 -7.38 -0.78
CA ASN A 277 -3.24 -6.81 -0.55
C ASN A 277 -4.29 -7.91 -0.53
N LEU A 278 -5.22 -7.82 0.42
CA LEU A 278 -6.35 -8.74 0.53
C LEU A 278 -7.63 -8.08 0.04
N HIS A 279 -8.32 -8.74 -0.87
CA HIS A 279 -9.66 -8.36 -1.30
C HIS A 279 -10.47 -9.62 -1.58
N ASP A 280 -11.67 -9.74 -0.99
CA ASP A 280 -12.58 -10.87 -1.17
C ASP A 280 -11.94 -12.26 -1.04
N SER A 281 -11.11 -12.46 -0.01
CA SER A 281 -10.35 -13.70 0.25
C SER A 281 -9.29 -14.05 -0.80
N ILE A 282 -8.92 -13.10 -1.66
CA ILE A 282 -7.82 -13.23 -2.61
C ILE A 282 -6.66 -12.34 -2.15
N LEU A 283 -5.46 -12.89 -2.20
CA LEU A 283 -4.21 -12.18 -1.99
C LEU A 283 -3.67 -11.70 -3.34
N TYR A 284 -3.46 -10.40 -3.48
CA TYR A 284 -2.82 -9.78 -4.63
C TYR A 284 -1.39 -9.36 -4.27
N ILE A 285 -0.43 -9.77 -5.09
CA ILE A 285 0.99 -9.50 -4.86
C ILE A 285 1.59 -8.85 -6.09
N GLY A 286 2.04 -7.61 -5.94
CA GLY A 286 2.87 -6.90 -6.91
C GLY A 286 4.35 -7.15 -6.66
N SER A 287 5.13 -7.34 -7.72
CA SER A 287 6.57 -7.56 -7.61
C SER A 287 7.41 -6.39 -8.13
N ALA A 288 8.68 -6.36 -7.70
CA ALA A 288 9.74 -5.54 -8.27
C ALA A 288 10.22 -6.11 -9.62
N ASP A 289 11.46 -6.59 -9.70
CA ASP A 289 12.17 -6.90 -10.95
C ASP A 289 11.56 -8.05 -11.78
N GLU A 290 10.75 -8.92 -11.18
CA GLU A 290 9.99 -9.93 -11.90
C GLU A 290 8.83 -9.32 -12.71
N ARG A 291 8.41 -8.09 -12.35
CA ARG A 291 7.38 -7.28 -13.01
C ARG A 291 6.10 -8.08 -13.26
N VAL A 292 5.54 -8.63 -12.20
CA VAL A 292 4.27 -9.35 -12.24
C VAL A 292 3.29 -8.84 -11.20
N LEU A 293 2.02 -9.04 -11.51
CA LEU A 293 0.94 -9.07 -10.54
C LEU A 293 0.45 -10.52 -10.42
N VAL A 294 0.30 -10.98 -9.19
CA VAL A 294 -0.15 -12.33 -8.86
C VAL A 294 -1.43 -12.24 -8.03
N ALA A 295 -2.45 -13.02 -8.39
CA ALA A 295 -3.56 -13.32 -7.48
C ALA A 295 -3.39 -14.73 -6.94
N ALA A 296 -3.49 -14.90 -5.64
CA ALA A 296 -3.24 -16.15 -4.94
C ALA A 296 -4.22 -16.39 -3.80
N GLU A 297 -4.35 -17.66 -3.40
CA GLU A 297 -5.07 -18.06 -2.21
C GLU A 297 -4.24 -17.73 -0.96
N PRO A 298 -4.75 -16.93 -0.01
CA PRO A 298 -4.02 -16.54 1.20
C PRO A 298 -3.55 -17.72 2.07
N GLU A 299 -4.30 -18.83 2.09
CA GLU A 299 -4.01 -19.96 2.98
C GLU A 299 -2.89 -20.87 2.46
N THR A 300 -2.62 -20.86 1.16
CA THR A 300 -1.67 -21.80 0.54
C THR A 300 -0.60 -21.12 -0.32
N GLY A 301 -0.79 -19.85 -0.68
CA GLY A 301 0.06 -19.14 -1.65
C GLY A 301 -0.10 -19.64 -3.10
N LYS A 302 -1.09 -20.53 -3.36
CA LYS A 302 -1.37 -21.05 -4.70
C LYS A 302 -1.93 -19.94 -5.58
N GLU A 303 -1.33 -19.76 -6.75
CA GLU A 303 -1.76 -18.75 -7.71
C GLU A 303 -3.06 -19.15 -8.40
N PHE A 304 -4.00 -18.21 -8.46
CA PHE A 304 -5.13 -18.26 -9.39
C PHE A 304 -4.70 -17.80 -10.78
N TRP A 305 -3.94 -16.71 -10.83
CA TRP A 305 -3.34 -16.19 -12.05
C TRP A 305 -2.09 -15.37 -11.76
N ARG A 306 -1.31 -15.15 -12.84
CA ARG A 306 -0.09 -14.35 -12.87
C ARG A 306 -0.04 -13.59 -14.18
N LYS A 307 0.24 -12.29 -14.12
CA LYS A 307 0.28 -11.41 -15.27
C LYS A 307 1.53 -10.56 -15.25
N GLY A 308 2.17 -10.43 -16.41
CA GLY A 308 3.27 -9.49 -16.59
C GLY A 308 2.75 -8.07 -16.51
N MET A 309 3.51 -7.22 -15.83
CA MET A 309 3.31 -5.78 -15.74
C MET A 309 4.46 -5.10 -16.47
N GLU A 310 4.21 -3.90 -16.99
CA GLU A 310 5.21 -3.10 -17.69
C GLU A 310 6.40 -2.78 -16.76
N PHE A 311 6.13 -2.62 -15.46
CA PHE A 311 7.13 -2.23 -14.48
C PHE A 311 6.75 -2.60 -13.02
N LEU A 312 7.56 -2.15 -12.06
CA LEU A 312 7.44 -2.46 -10.63
C LEU A 312 6.07 -2.02 -10.09
N VAL A 313 5.48 -2.85 -9.23
CA VAL A 313 4.21 -2.58 -8.54
C VAL A 313 4.46 -2.52 -7.04
N PHE A 314 4.55 -1.30 -6.49
CA PHE A 314 4.80 -1.08 -5.06
C PHE A 314 3.58 -0.56 -4.30
N GLY A 315 2.81 0.35 -4.89
CA GLY A 315 1.58 0.88 -4.30
C GLY A 315 0.49 -0.18 -4.16
N ASN A 316 -0.33 -0.09 -3.12
CA ASN A 316 -1.47 -1.00 -2.96
C ASN A 316 -2.52 -0.80 -4.05
N ASN A 317 -3.45 -1.76 -4.13
CA ASN A 317 -4.48 -1.75 -5.15
C ASN A 317 -5.77 -1.17 -4.57
N ALA A 318 -6.53 -0.46 -5.41
CA ALA A 318 -7.93 -0.16 -5.16
C ALA A 318 -8.80 -1.21 -5.84
N TYR A 319 -10.01 -1.43 -5.32
CA TYR A 319 -10.90 -2.49 -5.78
C TYR A 319 -12.32 -1.97 -5.96
N SER A 320 -12.95 -2.34 -7.07
CA SER A 320 -14.40 -2.31 -7.26
C SER A 320 -14.93 -3.75 -7.28
N GLU A 321 -16.20 -3.96 -7.62
CA GLU A 321 -16.79 -5.30 -7.67
C GLU A 321 -16.07 -6.23 -8.66
N ASN A 322 -15.65 -5.73 -9.82
CA ASN A 322 -15.07 -6.55 -10.88
C ASN A 322 -13.65 -6.13 -11.30
N MET A 323 -13.14 -5.02 -10.77
CA MET A 323 -11.87 -4.44 -11.20
C MET A 323 -10.94 -4.19 -10.02
N LEU A 324 -9.63 -4.27 -10.28
CA LEU A 324 -8.59 -3.68 -9.44
C LEU A 324 -7.91 -2.54 -10.21
N TYR A 325 -7.40 -1.57 -9.45
CA TYR A 325 -6.66 -0.43 -9.97
C TYR A 325 -5.34 -0.30 -9.26
N LEU A 326 -4.26 -0.17 -10.03
CA LEU A 326 -2.92 -0.07 -9.49
C LEU A 326 -2.02 0.81 -10.36
N GLY A 327 -1.01 1.38 -9.71
CA GLY A 327 0.05 2.15 -10.35
C GLY A 327 1.33 1.34 -10.53
N THR A 328 2.12 1.72 -11.52
CA THR A 328 3.51 1.27 -11.70
C THR A 328 4.48 2.42 -11.44
N THR A 329 5.72 2.10 -11.08
CA THR A 329 6.72 3.13 -10.74
C THR A 329 7.27 3.91 -11.95
N ILE A 330 6.83 3.60 -13.18
CA ILE A 330 7.09 4.42 -14.38
C ILE A 330 5.96 5.41 -14.69
N GLY A 331 4.91 5.47 -13.89
CA GLY A 331 3.84 6.45 -14.07
C GLY A 331 2.74 6.01 -15.01
N LYS A 332 2.42 4.70 -14.96
CA LYS A 332 1.22 4.15 -15.57
C LYS A 332 0.23 3.69 -14.51
N LEU A 333 -1.04 3.99 -14.70
CA LEU A 333 -2.16 3.46 -13.90
C LEU A 333 -2.95 2.49 -14.76
N HIS A 334 -3.36 1.36 -14.19
CA HIS A 334 -4.08 0.32 -14.92
C HIS A 334 -5.41 -0.01 -14.24
N GLY A 335 -6.43 -0.25 -15.04
CA GLY A 335 -7.63 -0.97 -14.61
C GLY A 335 -7.55 -2.41 -15.10
N ILE A 336 -7.63 -3.37 -14.17
CA ILE A 336 -7.43 -4.81 -14.43
C ILE A 336 -8.65 -5.58 -13.91
N GLN A 337 -9.12 -6.56 -14.67
CA GLN A 337 -10.25 -7.41 -14.27
C GLN A 337 -9.81 -8.40 -13.17
N LEU A 338 -10.58 -8.48 -12.08
CA LEU A 338 -10.22 -9.31 -10.91
C LEU A 338 -10.09 -10.80 -11.23
N ILE A 339 -11.01 -11.33 -12.04
CA ILE A 339 -11.11 -12.77 -12.30
C ILE A 339 -10.03 -13.23 -13.30
N SER A 340 -9.83 -12.49 -14.37
CA SER A 340 -8.95 -12.90 -15.48
C SER A 340 -7.52 -12.36 -15.34
N GLY A 341 -7.33 -11.28 -14.58
CA GLY A 341 -6.10 -10.49 -14.56
C GLY A 341 -5.86 -9.73 -15.88
N GLU A 342 -6.82 -9.72 -16.81
CA GLU A 342 -6.67 -8.98 -18.06
C GLU A 342 -6.80 -7.49 -17.82
N LYS A 343 -5.89 -6.74 -18.44
CA LYS A 343 -5.86 -5.29 -18.37
C LYS A 343 -6.92 -4.71 -19.30
N SER A 344 -7.88 -3.99 -18.74
CA SER A 344 -8.94 -3.34 -19.51
C SER A 344 -8.48 -2.01 -20.10
N TRP A 345 -7.67 -1.25 -19.38
CA TRP A 345 -7.15 0.05 -19.84
C TRP A 345 -5.84 0.43 -19.15
N SER A 346 -5.16 1.44 -19.70
CA SER A 346 -3.97 2.05 -19.10
C SER A 346 -4.03 3.56 -19.28
N PHE A 347 -3.64 4.28 -18.23
CA PHE A 347 -3.34 5.70 -18.25
C PHE A 347 -1.83 5.89 -18.15
N GLU A 348 -1.32 6.97 -18.74
CA GLU A 348 0.08 7.37 -18.66
C GLU A 348 0.17 8.83 -18.21
N THR A 349 1.04 9.11 -17.24
CA THR A 349 1.28 10.50 -16.84
C THR A 349 1.92 11.30 -17.98
N GLY A 350 1.72 12.63 -17.99
CA GLY A 350 2.34 13.49 -19.01
C GLY A 350 3.87 13.47 -18.97
N THR A 351 4.47 13.29 -17.78
CA THR A 351 5.91 13.12 -17.61
C THR A 351 6.43 11.83 -18.23
N TYR A 352 5.68 10.73 -18.09
CA TYR A 352 6.00 9.48 -18.76
C TYR A 352 6.01 9.65 -20.27
N GLN A 353 4.92 10.17 -20.83
CA GLN A 353 4.78 10.37 -22.28
C GLN A 353 5.91 11.22 -22.87
N LYS A 354 6.32 12.27 -22.15
CA LYS A 354 7.38 13.19 -22.57
C LYS A 354 8.78 12.57 -22.52
N ASN A 355 9.07 11.81 -21.47
CA ASN A 355 10.46 11.44 -21.14
C ASN A 355 10.78 9.95 -21.40
N ARG A 356 9.78 9.07 -21.60
CA ARG A 356 10.00 7.61 -21.64
C ARG A 356 11.06 7.17 -22.63
N LEU A 357 11.13 7.77 -23.83
CA LEU A 357 12.07 7.38 -24.89
C LEU A 357 13.54 7.71 -24.56
N MET A 358 13.78 8.48 -23.50
CA MET A 358 15.14 8.65 -22.96
C MET A 358 15.63 7.36 -22.28
N TYR A 359 14.74 6.49 -21.81
CA TYR A 359 15.09 5.33 -20.97
C TYR A 359 14.57 4.00 -21.51
N PHE A 360 13.44 4.02 -22.23
CA PHE A 360 12.71 2.84 -22.67
C PHE A 360 12.48 2.81 -24.18
N ASN A 361 12.28 1.60 -24.70
CA ASN A 361 11.76 1.35 -26.03
C ASN A 361 10.21 1.48 -26.04
N ASP A 362 9.58 1.28 -27.20
CA ASP A 362 8.12 1.38 -27.34
C ASP A 362 7.34 0.31 -26.54
N ASP A 363 7.98 -0.79 -26.18
CA ASP A 363 7.41 -1.88 -25.36
C ASP A 363 7.72 -1.75 -23.86
N ASP A 364 8.18 -0.57 -23.43
CA ASP A 364 8.59 -0.25 -22.05
C ASP A 364 9.77 -1.09 -21.53
N SER A 365 10.46 -1.84 -22.39
CA SER A 365 11.75 -2.45 -22.06
C SER A 365 12.85 -1.38 -22.02
N TYR A 366 13.86 -1.58 -21.18
CA TYR A 366 15.00 -0.67 -21.15
C TYR A 366 15.72 -0.62 -22.50
N ARG A 367 16.19 0.57 -22.88
CA ARG A 367 17.11 0.72 -24.02
C ARG A 367 18.36 -0.13 -23.85
N ALA A 368 18.94 -0.56 -24.96
CA ALA A 368 20.16 -1.37 -24.94
C ALA A 368 21.36 -0.65 -24.30
N ASP A 369 21.38 0.68 -24.36
CA ASP A 369 22.42 1.53 -23.80
C ASP A 369 22.05 2.13 -22.43
N ILE A 370 21.05 1.59 -21.72
CA ILE A 370 20.56 2.15 -20.46
C ILE A 370 21.67 2.36 -19.42
N TYR A 371 22.65 1.46 -19.34
CA TYR A 371 23.77 1.57 -18.38
C TYR A 371 24.81 2.64 -18.75
N SER A 372 24.72 3.22 -19.94
CA SER A 372 25.46 4.43 -20.32
C SER A 372 24.72 5.72 -19.96
N ILE A 373 23.45 5.61 -19.54
CA ILE A 373 22.57 6.72 -19.18
C ILE A 373 22.37 6.75 -17.66
N ILE A 374 22.23 5.57 -17.05
CA ILE A 374 21.99 5.35 -15.63
C ILE A 374 23.16 4.56 -15.07
N HIS A 375 23.90 5.17 -14.14
CA HIS A 375 25.17 4.68 -13.63
C HIS A 375 25.08 4.08 -12.22
N SER A 376 23.93 4.21 -11.55
CA SER A 376 23.71 3.67 -10.21
C SER A 376 22.25 3.25 -9.98
N ASN A 377 22.02 2.43 -8.95
CA ASN A 377 20.66 2.03 -8.55
C ASN A 377 19.82 3.22 -8.07
N GLU A 378 20.46 4.24 -7.48
CA GLU A 378 19.77 5.46 -7.05
C GLU A 378 19.30 6.28 -8.25
N GLU A 379 20.10 6.36 -9.32
CA GLU A 379 19.69 7.01 -10.56
C GLU A 379 18.53 6.27 -11.25
N PHE A 380 18.45 4.93 -11.15
CA PHE A 380 17.28 4.18 -11.64
C PHE A 380 16.00 4.67 -10.95
N LEU A 381 16.03 4.82 -9.63
CA LEU A 381 14.89 5.34 -8.89
C LEU A 381 14.58 6.80 -9.27
N GLU A 382 15.60 7.64 -9.43
CA GLU A 382 15.36 9.02 -9.87
C GLU A 382 14.64 9.07 -11.23
N VAL A 383 14.93 8.14 -12.13
CA VAL A 383 14.24 8.01 -13.42
C VAL A 383 12.78 7.66 -13.22
N GLU A 384 12.47 6.68 -12.37
CA GLU A 384 11.09 6.32 -12.00
C GLU A 384 10.32 7.55 -11.46
N VAL A 385 10.96 8.31 -10.56
CA VAL A 385 10.41 9.56 -10.02
C VAL A 385 10.15 10.60 -11.12
N LYS A 386 11.13 10.82 -12.01
CA LYS A 386 11.05 11.79 -13.13
C LYS A 386 10.01 11.42 -14.18
N LEU A 387 9.65 10.15 -14.29
CA LEU A 387 8.61 9.66 -15.18
C LEU A 387 7.20 9.80 -14.59
N GLY A 388 7.09 10.13 -13.30
CA GLY A 388 5.81 10.24 -12.63
C GLY A 388 5.29 8.91 -12.09
N GLY A 389 6.18 8.07 -11.56
CA GLY A 389 5.84 6.86 -10.81
C GLY A 389 4.62 7.01 -9.89
N ILE A 390 3.76 5.99 -9.90
CA ILE A 390 2.55 5.95 -9.07
C ILE A 390 2.81 4.92 -7.97
N PHE A 391 3.29 5.43 -6.83
CA PHE A 391 3.56 4.66 -5.62
C PHE A 391 2.35 4.58 -4.69
N SER A 392 1.38 5.48 -4.88
CA SER A 392 0.16 5.55 -4.08
C SER A 392 -0.77 4.38 -4.33
N THR A 393 -1.53 4.04 -3.29
CA THR A 393 -2.79 3.30 -3.45
C THR A 393 -3.82 4.22 -4.09
N PRO A 394 -4.45 3.84 -5.22
CA PRO A 394 -5.57 4.63 -5.73
C PRO A 394 -6.74 4.63 -4.73
N TYR A 395 -7.55 5.68 -4.74
CA TYR A 395 -8.75 5.80 -3.90
C TYR A 395 -9.97 5.89 -4.79
N ILE A 396 -11.02 5.11 -4.48
CA ILE A 396 -12.29 5.19 -5.21
C ILE A 396 -13.33 5.83 -4.30
N SER A 397 -14.03 6.82 -4.83
CA SER A 397 -15.16 7.49 -4.20
C SER A 397 -16.33 7.54 -5.17
N ASN A 398 -17.51 7.93 -4.68
CA ASN A 398 -18.64 8.31 -5.54
C ASN A 398 -18.31 9.42 -6.55
N ASP A 399 -17.35 10.30 -6.24
CA ASP A 399 -17.01 11.49 -7.04
C ASP A 399 -15.90 11.26 -8.06
N GLY A 400 -15.23 10.09 -7.99
CA GLY A 400 -14.14 9.73 -8.89
C GLY A 400 -13.15 8.70 -8.35
N LEU A 401 -12.24 8.31 -9.24
CA LEU A 401 -11.02 7.54 -8.94
C LEU A 401 -9.84 8.51 -8.82
N LEU A 402 -9.14 8.45 -7.69
CA LEU A 402 -8.02 9.34 -7.36
C LEU A 402 -6.72 8.57 -7.19
N PHE A 403 -5.61 9.20 -7.54
CA PHE A 403 -4.27 8.69 -7.25
C PHE A 403 -3.27 9.84 -7.31
N THR A 404 -2.13 9.66 -6.64
CA THR A 404 -1.04 10.62 -6.66
C THR A 404 0.14 10.07 -7.45
N SER A 405 1.04 10.96 -7.88
CA SER A 405 2.19 10.60 -8.70
C SER A 405 3.42 11.40 -8.28
N THR A 406 4.59 10.83 -8.50
CA THR A 406 5.87 11.50 -8.25
C THR A 406 6.15 12.68 -9.18
N ASN A 407 5.32 12.92 -10.18
CA ASN A 407 5.35 14.18 -10.94
C ASN A 407 4.68 15.35 -10.19
N GLY A 408 4.23 15.11 -8.95
CA GLY A 408 3.62 16.09 -8.07
C GLY A 408 2.12 16.28 -8.28
N ASN A 409 1.47 15.42 -9.07
CA ASN A 409 0.04 15.53 -9.32
C ASN A 409 -0.79 14.61 -8.42
N LEU A 410 -1.91 15.15 -7.92
CA LEU A 410 -3.11 14.41 -7.56
C LEU A 410 -4.07 14.45 -8.75
N TYR A 411 -4.39 13.28 -9.31
CA TYR A 411 -5.36 13.15 -10.38
C TYR A 411 -6.72 12.74 -9.80
N CYS A 412 -7.80 13.29 -10.35
CA CYS A 412 -9.15 12.77 -10.16
C CYS A 412 -9.77 12.45 -11.51
N PHE A 413 -10.20 11.21 -11.69
CA PHE A 413 -10.94 10.78 -12.86
C PHE A 413 -12.45 10.85 -12.58
N LYS A 414 -13.23 11.18 -13.61
CA LYS A 414 -14.69 11.19 -13.53
C LYS A 414 -15.21 9.77 -13.28
N ARG A 415 -16.34 9.66 -12.58
CA ARG A 415 -17.10 8.41 -12.44
C ARG A 415 -17.63 7.88 -13.76
#